data_AF-A0A7L2I8H7-F1
#
_entry.id   AF-A0A7L2I8H7-F1
#
_cell.length_a   1.000
_cell.length_b   1.000
_cell.length_c   1.000
_cell.angle_alpha   90.00
_cell.angle_beta   90.00
_cell.angle_gamma   90.00
#
_symmetry.space_group_name_H-M   'P 1'
#
loop_
_entity.id
_entity.type
_entity.pdbx_description
1 polymer ?
#
loop_
_entity_poly.entity_id
_entity_poly.type
_entity_poly.pdbx_seq_one_letter_code
_entity_poly.pdbx_strand_id
1 'polypeptide(L)'
;SLGWILIDRCGKHFGTILNYLRDGAVPLPESRREIEELLAEAKYYLVQGLVDECQAALQQNKDVYEPFCKVPVITSSKEEQKLIATSNKPAVKLLYNRSNNKYSYTSNSDDNMLKNIELFDKLSLRFNGRVLFIKDVIGDEICCWSFYGQGRKIAEVCCTSIVYATEKKQTKV
;
A
#
# COMPACT_ATOMS: atom_id res chain seq x y z
N SER A 1 -26.79 -24.95 42.45
CA SER A 1 -26.63 -25.57 41.12
C SER A 1 -25.47 -24.88 40.42
N LEU A 2 -24.59 -25.63 39.75
CA LEU A 2 -23.57 -25.05 38.87
C LEU A 2 -24.29 -24.54 37.62
N GLY A 3 -24.70 -23.28 37.64
CA GLY A 3 -25.41 -22.62 36.55
C GLY A 3 -24.41 -22.05 35.56
N TRP A 4 -24.11 -22.79 34.50
CA TRP A 4 -23.37 -22.28 33.35
C TRP A 4 -24.24 -22.43 32.10
N ILE A 5 -24.15 -21.44 31.21
CA ILE A 5 -24.81 -21.44 29.91
C ILE A 5 -23.73 -21.66 28.88
N LEU A 6 -23.92 -22.66 28.02
CA LEU A 6 -23.04 -22.89 26.88
C LEU A 6 -23.39 -21.92 25.75
N ILE A 7 -22.40 -21.23 25.23
CA ILE A 7 -22.52 -20.43 24.01
C ILE A 7 -21.50 -20.96 23.02
N ASP A 8 -21.99 -21.55 21.92
CA ASP A 8 -21.14 -22.10 20.86
C ASP A 8 -20.68 -21.02 19.89
N ARG A 9 -19.81 -20.12 20.39
CA ARG A 9 -19.21 -19.01 19.65
C ARG A 9 -17.75 -18.83 20.02
N CYS A 10 -17.02 -18.10 19.17
CA CYS A 10 -15.65 -17.72 19.48
C CYS A 10 -15.61 -16.72 20.64
N GLY A 11 -14.97 -17.09 21.75
CA GLY A 11 -14.86 -16.23 22.94
C GLY A 11 -13.97 -14.99 22.76
N LYS A 12 -13.25 -14.84 21.64
CA LYS A 12 -12.27 -13.76 21.40
C LYS A 12 -12.85 -12.37 21.70
N HIS A 13 -14.05 -12.09 21.19
CA HIS A 13 -14.68 -10.77 21.28
C HIS A 13 -15.76 -10.68 22.37
N PHE A 14 -16.00 -11.77 23.11
CA PHE A 14 -17.09 -11.82 24.09
C PHE A 14 -16.89 -10.81 25.23
N GLY A 15 -15.65 -10.54 25.65
CA GLY A 15 -15.35 -9.50 26.63
C GLY A 15 -15.80 -8.11 26.18
N THR A 16 -15.59 -7.78 24.90
CA THR A 16 -16.02 -6.51 24.30
C THR A 16 -17.54 -6.39 24.26
N ILE A 17 -18.23 -7.47 23.87
CA ILE A 17 -19.70 -7.55 23.91
C ILE A 17 -20.23 -7.31 25.32
N LEU A 18 -19.64 -7.97 26.33
CA LEU A 18 -20.05 -7.81 27.72
C LEU A 18 -19.83 -6.39 28.24
N ASN A 19 -18.69 -5.77 27.91
CA ASN A 19 -18.42 -4.40 28.35
C ASN A 19 -19.40 -3.42 27.70
N TYR A 20 -19.72 -3.58 26.41
CA TYR A 20 -20.74 -2.76 25.77
C TYR A 20 -22.11 -2.91 26.43
N LEU A 21 -22.53 -4.13 26.76
CA LEU A 21 -23.79 -4.38 27.46
C LEU A 21 -23.84 -3.77 28.87
N ARG A 22 -22.69 -3.58 29.53
CA ARG A 22 -22.59 -2.97 30.86
C ARG A 22 -22.59 -1.45 30.79
N ASP A 23 -21.77 -0.90 29.90
CA ASP A 23 -21.41 0.52 29.92
C ASP A 23 -22.15 1.32 28.84
N GLY A 24 -22.80 0.65 27.88
CA GLY A 24 -23.48 1.24 26.74
C GLY A 24 -22.53 1.75 25.64
N ALA A 25 -21.23 1.60 25.82
CA ALA A 25 -20.19 1.99 24.87
C ALA A 25 -18.93 1.14 25.08
N VAL A 26 -18.10 1.01 24.03
CA VAL A 26 -16.80 0.32 24.13
C VAL A 26 -15.83 0.90 23.08
N PRO A 27 -14.53 1.03 23.37
CA PRO A 27 -13.57 1.35 22.32
C PRO A 27 -13.55 0.23 21.27
N LEU A 28 -13.69 0.61 20.00
CA LEU A 28 -13.60 -0.34 18.88
C LEU A 28 -12.14 -0.69 18.57
N PRO A 29 -11.86 -1.90 18.08
CA PRO A 29 -10.53 -2.28 17.59
C PRO A 29 -10.06 -1.40 16.43
N GLU A 30 -8.75 -1.21 16.28
CA GLU A 30 -8.17 -0.43 15.17
C GLU A 30 -8.11 -1.21 13.85
N SER A 31 -8.00 -2.53 13.94
CA SER A 31 -7.89 -3.40 12.77
C SER A 31 -9.24 -3.61 12.12
N ARG A 32 -9.33 -3.35 10.80
CA ARG A 32 -10.53 -3.66 9.99
C ARG A 32 -11.00 -5.10 10.19
N ARG A 33 -10.07 -6.06 10.22
CA ARG A 33 -10.38 -7.48 10.43
C ARG A 33 -11.05 -7.70 11.79
N GLU A 34 -10.55 -7.07 12.83
CA GLU A 34 -11.10 -7.23 14.18
C GLU A 34 -12.46 -6.55 14.33
N ILE A 35 -12.69 -5.42 13.65
CA ILE A 35 -14.02 -4.80 13.57
C ILE A 35 -15.00 -5.72 12.83
N GLU A 36 -14.59 -6.37 11.73
CA GLU A 36 -15.44 -7.32 11.00
C GLU A 36 -15.78 -8.57 11.85
N GLU A 37 -14.82 -9.10 12.60
CA GLU A 37 -15.04 -10.19 13.56
C GLU A 37 -16.00 -9.75 14.70
N LEU A 38 -15.78 -8.57 15.30
CA LEU A 38 -16.64 -8.03 16.35
C LEU A 38 -18.06 -7.76 15.84
N LEU A 39 -18.20 -7.23 14.62
CA LEU A 39 -19.50 -7.02 13.96
C LEU A 39 -20.28 -8.34 13.80
N ALA A 40 -19.59 -9.43 13.48
CA ALA A 40 -20.23 -10.74 13.36
C ALA A 40 -20.79 -11.21 14.71
N GLU A 41 -20.04 -11.04 15.80
CA GLU A 41 -20.51 -11.37 17.15
C GLU A 41 -21.62 -10.41 17.61
N ALA A 42 -21.50 -9.10 17.39
CA ALA A 42 -22.51 -8.12 17.75
C ALA A 42 -23.87 -8.41 17.07
N LYS A 43 -23.84 -8.83 15.80
CA LYS A 43 -25.04 -9.32 15.09
C LYS A 43 -25.61 -10.59 15.70
N TYR A 44 -24.75 -11.55 16.07
CA TYR A 44 -25.19 -12.80 16.69
C TYR A 44 -25.89 -12.55 18.04
N TYR A 45 -25.33 -11.66 18.87
CA TYR A 45 -25.90 -11.29 20.16
C TYR A 45 -26.98 -10.19 20.09
N LEU A 46 -27.35 -9.74 18.88
CA LEU A 46 -28.38 -8.71 18.64
C LEU A 46 -28.13 -7.38 19.37
N VAL A 47 -26.85 -6.99 19.49
CA VAL A 47 -26.46 -5.72 20.13
C VAL A 47 -26.44 -4.60 19.09
N GLN A 48 -27.62 -4.06 18.77
CA GLN A 48 -27.79 -3.16 17.62
C GLN A 48 -26.92 -1.91 17.67
N GLY A 49 -26.77 -1.26 18.83
CA GLY A 49 -25.91 -0.08 18.95
C GLY A 49 -24.46 -0.36 18.54
N LEU A 50 -23.92 -1.51 18.97
CA LEU A 50 -22.58 -1.93 18.59
C LEU A 50 -22.47 -2.35 17.12
N VAL A 51 -23.55 -2.91 16.55
CA VAL A 51 -23.62 -3.18 15.10
C VAL A 51 -23.50 -1.89 14.30
N ASP A 52 -24.24 -0.86 14.68
CA ASP A 52 -24.25 0.44 14.00
C ASP A 52 -22.88 1.13 14.11
N GLU A 53 -22.27 1.12 15.31
CA GLU A 53 -20.93 1.65 15.54
C GLU A 53 -19.86 0.92 14.71
N CYS A 54 -19.88 -0.41 14.67
CA CYS A 54 -18.95 -1.20 13.85
C CYS A 54 -19.13 -0.93 12.35
N GLN A 55 -20.38 -0.80 11.88
CA GLN A 55 -20.66 -0.47 10.47
C GLN A 55 -20.17 0.93 10.10
N ALA A 56 -20.39 1.92 10.97
CA ALA A 56 -19.88 3.27 10.79
C ALA A 56 -18.35 3.29 10.72
N ALA A 57 -17.65 2.57 11.61
CA ALA A 57 -16.19 2.45 11.59
C ALA A 57 -15.67 1.78 10.30
N LEU A 58 -16.38 0.78 9.78
CA LEU A 58 -16.04 0.11 8.51
C LEU A 58 -16.30 0.97 7.28
N GLN A 59 -17.24 1.93 7.37
CA GLN A 59 -17.53 2.92 6.32
C GLN A 59 -16.52 4.07 6.35
N GLN A 60 -16.16 4.60 7.51
CA GLN A 60 -15.11 5.63 7.64
C GLN A 60 -13.77 5.18 7.04
N ASN A 61 -13.45 3.88 7.13
CA ASN A 61 -12.25 3.31 6.49
C ASN A 61 -12.32 3.23 4.95
N LYS A 62 -13.50 3.35 4.33
CA LYS A 62 -13.64 3.42 2.87
C LYS A 62 -13.45 4.85 2.34
N ASP A 63 -13.69 5.86 3.18
CA ASP A 63 -13.65 7.27 2.83
C ASP A 63 -12.52 8.04 3.52
N VAL A 64 -11.33 7.43 3.63
CA VAL A 64 -10.11 8.23 3.83
C VAL A 64 -9.83 8.93 2.49
N TYR A 65 -10.55 10.02 2.24
CA TYR A 65 -10.20 10.98 1.20
C TYR A 65 -8.77 11.44 1.49
N GLU A 66 -7.81 10.94 0.71
CA GLU A 66 -6.43 11.45 0.71
C GLU A 66 -6.36 12.59 -0.31
N PRO A 67 -6.48 13.87 0.12
CA PRO A 67 -6.43 15.01 -0.79
C PRO A 67 -5.11 15.15 -1.54
N PHE A 68 -4.06 14.47 -1.06
CA PHE A 68 -2.72 14.58 -1.59
C PHE A 68 -2.19 13.20 -1.99
N CYS A 69 -1.54 13.15 -3.16
CA CYS A 69 -0.71 12.01 -3.52
C CYS A 69 0.64 12.16 -2.82
N LYS A 70 0.94 11.26 -1.87
CA LYS A 70 2.21 11.25 -1.13
C LYS A 70 3.13 10.17 -1.70
N VAL A 71 4.25 10.61 -2.26
CA VAL A 71 5.29 9.71 -2.77
C VAL A 71 6.57 9.95 -1.97
N PRO A 72 6.94 9.08 -1.02
CA PRO A 72 8.21 9.18 -0.31
C PRO A 72 9.39 9.04 -1.28
N VAL A 73 10.39 9.91 -1.08
CA VAL A 73 11.74 9.75 -1.64
C VAL A 73 12.60 9.10 -0.55
N ILE A 74 13.19 7.95 -0.85
CA ILE A 74 14.05 7.24 0.09
C ILE A 74 15.52 7.59 -0.11
N THR A 75 16.25 7.53 1.00
CA THR A 75 17.69 7.82 1.05
C THR A 75 18.52 6.71 1.67
N SER A 76 17.90 5.56 1.96
CA SER A 76 18.63 4.37 2.39
C SER A 76 17.83 3.09 2.18
N SER A 77 18.52 1.95 2.07
CA SER A 77 17.87 0.63 2.03
C SER A 77 17.09 0.31 3.32
N LYS A 78 17.45 0.93 4.46
CA LYS A 78 16.70 0.75 5.72
C LYS A 78 15.33 1.41 5.66
N GLU A 79 15.25 2.61 5.08
CA GLU A 79 13.96 3.29 4.85
C GLU A 79 13.08 2.50 3.89
N GLU A 80 13.66 1.96 2.81
CA GLU A 80 12.96 1.06 1.89
C GLU A 80 12.36 -0.13 2.63
N GLN A 81 13.19 -0.90 3.35
CA GLN A 81 12.75 -2.09 4.07
C GLN A 81 11.63 -1.77 5.06
N LYS A 82 11.75 -0.65 5.79
CA LYS A 82 10.72 -0.19 6.72
C LYS A 82 9.41 0.10 5.99
N LEU A 83 9.44 0.91 4.93
CA LEU A 83 8.23 1.27 4.16
C LEU A 83 7.55 0.04 3.55
N ILE A 84 8.32 -0.89 3.01
CA ILE A 84 7.81 -2.12 2.40
C ILE A 84 7.23 -3.07 3.46
N ALA A 85 7.90 -3.24 4.61
CA ALA A 85 7.48 -4.17 5.66
C ALA A 85 6.23 -3.69 6.42
N THR A 86 6.06 -2.37 6.61
CA THR A 86 4.91 -1.82 7.35
C THR A 86 3.69 -1.54 6.47
N SER A 87 3.84 -1.62 5.14
CA SER A 87 2.74 -1.32 4.21
C SER A 87 1.85 -2.54 3.99
N ASN A 88 0.55 -2.37 4.20
CA ASN A 88 -0.47 -3.35 3.80
C ASN A 88 -0.88 -3.22 2.32
N LYS A 89 -0.32 -2.24 1.60
CA LYS A 89 -0.58 -1.97 0.18
C LYS A 89 0.53 -2.59 -0.67
N PRO A 90 0.23 -3.06 -1.90
CA PRO A 90 1.28 -3.34 -2.89
C PRO A 90 2.11 -2.07 -3.10
N ALA A 91 3.40 -2.24 -3.38
CA ALA A 91 4.31 -1.11 -3.57
C ALA A 91 5.01 -1.15 -4.92
N VAL A 92 5.23 0.04 -5.48
CA VAL A 92 5.98 0.26 -6.72
C VAL A 92 7.09 1.25 -6.40
N LYS A 93 8.34 0.83 -6.62
CA LYS A 93 9.51 1.68 -6.46
C LYS A 93 10.09 2.00 -7.83
N LEU A 94 10.28 3.29 -8.10
CA LEU A 94 11.10 3.74 -9.23
C LEU A 94 12.45 4.20 -8.67
N LEU A 95 13.48 3.46 -9.01
CA LEU A 95 14.84 3.93 -8.90
C LEU A 95 15.15 4.74 -10.15
N TYR A 96 15.62 5.97 -9.98
CA TYR A 96 16.11 6.80 -11.07
C TYR A 96 17.30 7.62 -10.59
N ASN A 97 18.49 7.29 -11.09
CA ASN A 97 19.72 7.97 -10.72
C ASN A 97 20.16 8.94 -11.82
N ARG A 98 19.85 10.23 -11.60
CA ARG A 98 20.27 11.32 -12.49
C ARG A 98 21.73 11.74 -12.32
N SER A 99 22.49 11.26 -11.35
CA SER A 99 23.92 11.58 -11.26
C SER A 99 24.81 10.52 -11.93
N ASN A 100 24.25 9.37 -12.31
CA ASN A 100 25.00 8.32 -12.98
C ASN A 100 25.31 8.69 -14.44
N ASN A 101 26.54 9.14 -14.71
CA ASN A 101 26.98 9.54 -16.07
C ASN A 101 26.81 8.47 -17.17
N LYS A 102 26.43 7.23 -16.84
CA LYS A 102 26.17 6.16 -17.81
C LYS A 102 24.92 6.41 -18.69
N TYR A 103 24.01 7.32 -18.31
CA TYR A 103 22.83 7.66 -19.13
C TYR A 103 23.05 8.85 -20.08
N SER A 104 24.15 9.60 -19.94
CA SER A 104 24.38 10.90 -20.60
C SER A 104 24.84 10.82 -22.06
N TYR A 105 24.87 9.62 -22.66
CA TYR A 105 25.53 9.41 -23.96
C TYR A 105 24.66 9.75 -25.19
N THR A 106 23.33 9.93 -25.04
CA THR A 106 22.42 10.31 -26.14
C THR A 106 21.25 11.17 -25.68
N SER A 107 20.62 11.95 -26.57
CA SER A 107 19.35 12.64 -26.26
C SER A 107 18.20 11.66 -26.00
N ASN A 108 18.21 10.51 -26.67
CA ASN A 108 17.17 9.49 -26.56
C ASN A 108 17.12 8.84 -25.16
N SER A 109 18.28 8.70 -24.50
CA SER A 109 18.37 8.12 -23.16
C SER A 109 17.74 9.06 -22.12
N ASP A 110 18.00 10.36 -22.22
CA ASP A 110 17.37 11.37 -21.35
C ASP A 110 15.84 11.43 -21.56
N ASP A 111 15.38 11.46 -22.81
CA ASP A 111 13.95 11.43 -23.14
C ASP A 111 13.25 10.19 -22.57
N ASN A 112 13.88 9.01 -22.69
CA ASN A 112 13.31 7.78 -22.16
C ASN A 112 13.28 7.75 -20.63
N MET A 113 14.29 8.34 -19.98
CA MET A 113 14.29 8.53 -18.53
C MET A 113 13.15 9.45 -18.09
N LEU A 114 12.96 10.59 -18.76
CA LEU A 114 11.85 11.51 -18.51
C LEU A 114 10.48 10.84 -18.70
N LYS A 115 10.30 10.02 -19.75
CA LYS A 115 9.08 9.24 -19.96
C LYS A 115 8.79 8.27 -18.82
N ASN A 116 9.80 7.63 -18.24
CA ASN A 116 9.62 6.74 -17.08
C ASN A 116 9.20 7.52 -15.83
N ILE A 117 9.82 8.69 -15.59
CA ILE A 117 9.45 9.58 -14.48
C ILE A 117 8.00 10.07 -14.66
N GLU A 118 7.63 10.51 -15.86
CA GLU A 118 6.26 10.96 -16.16
C GLU A 118 5.23 9.83 -16.00
N LEU A 119 5.55 8.63 -16.48
CA LEU A 119 4.71 7.46 -16.30
C LEU A 119 4.52 7.13 -14.82
N PHE A 120 5.59 7.18 -14.03
CA PHE A 120 5.52 6.96 -12.60
C PHE A 120 4.61 7.97 -11.90
N ASP A 121 4.73 9.25 -12.22
CA ASP A 121 3.89 10.30 -11.64
C ASP A 121 2.41 10.14 -12.07
N LYS A 122 2.14 9.76 -13.32
CA LYS A 122 0.76 9.45 -13.77
C LYS A 122 0.15 8.27 -13.01
N LEU A 123 0.94 7.22 -12.78
CA LEU A 123 0.50 6.03 -12.06
C LEU A 123 0.29 6.33 -10.57
N SER A 124 1.19 7.10 -9.94
CA SER A 124 1.07 7.45 -8.52
C SER A 124 -0.21 8.25 -8.24
N LEU A 125 -0.57 9.16 -9.14
CA LEU A 125 -1.83 9.89 -9.09
C LEU A 125 -3.04 8.97 -9.31
N ARG A 126 -3.02 8.15 -10.36
CA ARG A 126 -4.15 7.27 -10.73
C ARG A 126 -4.45 6.20 -9.68
N PHE A 127 -3.43 5.72 -8.99
CA PHE A 127 -3.53 4.66 -7.99
C PHE A 127 -3.29 5.18 -6.57
N ASN A 128 -3.46 6.49 -6.34
CA ASN A 128 -3.35 7.11 -5.03
C ASN A 128 -4.23 6.39 -3.99
N GLY A 129 -3.72 6.24 -2.78
CA GLY A 129 -4.39 5.51 -1.70
C GLY A 129 -4.42 3.98 -1.86
N ARG A 130 -4.23 3.42 -3.06
CA ARG A 130 -4.31 1.97 -3.34
C ARG A 130 -2.95 1.28 -3.44
N VAL A 131 -1.95 1.98 -3.95
CA VAL A 131 -0.59 1.48 -4.15
C VAL A 131 0.39 2.45 -3.48
N LEU A 132 1.39 1.90 -2.78
CA LEU A 132 2.48 2.70 -2.23
C LEU A 132 3.52 2.96 -3.32
N PHE A 133 3.64 4.20 -3.78
CA PHE A 133 4.69 4.60 -4.74
C PHE A 133 5.90 5.15 -4.01
N ILE A 134 7.11 4.73 -4.39
CA ILE A 134 8.38 5.13 -3.75
C ILE A 134 9.36 5.60 -4.82
N LYS A 135 10.05 6.71 -4.57
CA LYS A 135 11.16 7.21 -5.39
C LYS A 135 12.50 6.88 -4.72
N ASP A 136 13.40 6.25 -5.45
CA ASP A 136 14.76 5.92 -5.01
C ASP A 136 15.79 6.64 -5.90
N VAL A 137 16.60 7.48 -5.28
CA VAL A 137 17.55 8.37 -6.01
C VAL A 137 19.00 8.04 -5.71
N ILE A 138 19.28 6.97 -4.95
CA ILE A 138 20.62 6.67 -4.44
C ILE A 138 21.23 5.41 -5.06
N GLY A 139 20.43 4.47 -5.53
CA GLY A 139 20.97 3.23 -6.07
C GLY A 139 21.83 3.42 -7.33
N ASP A 140 22.71 2.44 -7.58
CA ASP A 140 23.72 2.51 -8.65
C ASP A 140 23.15 2.28 -10.05
N GLU A 141 21.95 1.70 -10.15
CA GLU A 141 21.26 1.50 -11.41
C GLU A 141 20.81 2.85 -12.02
N ILE A 142 20.69 2.92 -13.35
CA ILE A 142 20.24 4.16 -14.00
C ILE A 142 18.75 4.36 -13.74
N CYS A 143 17.96 3.35 -14.09
CA CYS A 143 16.52 3.37 -13.91
C CYS A 143 16.00 1.94 -13.76
N CYS A 144 15.22 1.71 -12.71
CA CYS A 144 14.71 0.38 -12.41
C CYS A 144 13.34 0.48 -11.73
N TRP A 145 12.39 -0.32 -12.22
CA TRP A 145 11.09 -0.49 -11.61
C TRP A 145 11.10 -1.75 -10.75
N SER A 146 10.82 -1.62 -9.46
CA SER A 146 10.66 -2.75 -8.55
C SER A 146 9.22 -2.82 -8.04
N PHE A 147 8.67 -4.03 -8.02
CA PHE A 147 7.29 -4.30 -7.60
C PHE A 147 7.31 -5.18 -6.35
N TYR A 148 6.47 -4.84 -5.38
CA TYR A 148 6.39 -5.55 -4.10
C TYR A 148 4.96 -5.91 -3.76
N GLY A 149 4.78 -7.12 -3.21
CA GLY A 149 3.52 -7.61 -2.68
C GLY A 149 3.78 -8.34 -1.35
N GLN A 150 2.90 -8.14 -0.37
CA GLN A 150 3.01 -8.78 0.96
C GLN A 150 4.40 -8.59 1.60
N GLY A 151 4.96 -7.38 1.49
CA GLY A 151 6.27 -7.04 2.06
C GLY A 151 7.49 -7.66 1.34
N ARG A 152 7.30 -8.27 0.17
CA ARG A 152 8.39 -8.94 -0.59
C ARG A 152 8.47 -8.43 -2.02
N LYS A 153 9.68 -8.37 -2.59
CA LYS A 153 9.89 -8.05 -4.01
C LYS A 153 9.37 -9.22 -4.86
N ILE A 154 8.50 -8.92 -5.82
CA ILE A 154 7.87 -9.91 -6.71
C ILE A 154 8.41 -9.84 -8.14
N ALA A 155 8.83 -8.66 -8.58
CA ALA A 155 9.33 -8.44 -9.93
C ALA A 155 10.23 -7.21 -9.96
N GLU A 156 11.10 -7.18 -10.96
CA GLU A 156 12.01 -6.08 -11.24
C GLU A 156 12.17 -5.93 -12.75
N VAL A 157 12.18 -4.68 -13.23
CA VAL A 157 12.41 -4.34 -14.64
C VAL A 157 13.47 -3.25 -14.69
N CYS A 158 14.69 -3.64 -15.04
CA CYS A 158 15.78 -2.69 -15.30
C CYS A 158 15.57 -2.06 -16.68
N CYS A 159 15.64 -0.73 -16.76
CA CYS A 159 15.47 0.01 -18.01
C CYS A 159 16.77 0.05 -18.82
N THR A 160 17.37 -1.11 -19.08
CA THR A 160 18.62 -1.24 -19.86
C THR A 160 18.49 -0.66 -21.27
N SER A 161 17.29 -0.64 -21.83
CA SER A 161 16.95 -0.01 -23.11
C SER A 161 17.14 1.51 -23.14
N ILE A 162 17.23 2.17 -21.97
CA ILE A 162 17.61 3.59 -21.89
C ILE A 162 19.05 3.78 -22.39
N VAL A 163 19.94 2.80 -22.19
CA VAL A 163 21.36 2.91 -22.55
C VAL A 163 21.65 2.44 -23.98
N TYR A 164 20.88 1.48 -24.50
CA TYR A 164 21.16 0.78 -25.75
C TYR A 164 20.08 0.98 -26.83
N ALA A 165 19.41 2.14 -26.87
CA ALA A 165 18.45 2.44 -27.93
C ALA A 165 19.14 2.34 -29.31
N THR A 166 18.93 1.22 -30.00
CA THR A 166 19.52 0.99 -31.32
C THR A 166 18.76 1.85 -32.32
N GLU A 167 19.45 2.85 -32.89
CA GLU A 167 18.97 3.56 -34.06
C GLU A 167 18.86 2.58 -35.23
N LYS A 168 17.70 1.97 -35.44
CA LYS A 168 17.36 1.46 -36.77
C LYS A 168 16.84 2.65 -37.58
N LYS A 169 17.76 3.33 -38.27
CA LYS A 169 17.39 4.18 -39.42
C LYS A 169 16.63 3.29 -40.41
N GLN A 170 15.33 3.52 -40.57
CA GLN A 170 14.59 2.96 -41.69
C GLN A 170 15.16 3.55 -42.97
N THR A 171 15.88 2.73 -43.74
CA THR A 171 16.22 3.05 -45.12
C THR A 171 14.91 3.16 -45.89
N LYS A 172 14.56 4.36 -46.35
CA LYS A 172 13.49 4.52 -47.34
C LYS A 172 13.96 3.85 -48.63
N VAL A 173 13.14 2.94 -49.15
CA VAL A 173 13.25 2.36 -50.50
C VAL A 173 12.82 3.42 -51.51
#